data_AF-A0A0P9BD96-F1
#
_entry.id   AF-A0A0P9BD96-F1
#
_cell.length_a   1.000
_cell.length_b   1.000
_cell.length_c   1.000
_cell.angle_alpha   90.00
_cell.angle_beta   90.00
_cell.angle_gamma   90.00
#
_symmetry.space_group_name_H-M   'P 1'
#
loop_
_entity.id
_entity.type
_entity.pdbx_description
1 polymer ?
#
loop_
_entity_poly.entity_id
_entity_poly.type
_entity_poly.pdbx_seq_one_letter_code
_entity_poly.pdbx_strand_id
1 'polypeptide(L)'
;MKDSVIKLKSKLIRILGKVAMVGGGGFLIMSILGLIMSVFSEDSAPVGSLILLGVVGLAGILLGRWLVKEHHQLSERLWAYGERTPYSGIRLLMKVETVAKAQKLKTVQRQPLIDGLAVRSGGHEIKVVAQGGAGWEHLSGKSLFLSLSSDSLYLTDLEGINEHSIAFNRITDVNIGGPGTVTKGGGAIGGGFGVEGFLVGAATASLINLLTTHTTTKTLVQIGTKGAELFLLVSTHDPDGMRRYLSPVFAQLSLVEQALPNKITVVSVADELSKLNELRRAGTINDDEYVLLKGRLLQ
;
A
#
# COMPACT_ATOMS: atom_id res chain seq x y z
N MET A 1 4.76 -7.69 35.81
CA MET A 1 4.39 -8.61 34.70
C MET A 1 3.64 -9.84 35.19
N LYS A 2 4.11 -10.54 36.23
CA LYS A 2 3.38 -11.66 36.87
C LYS A 2 1.95 -11.27 37.28
N ASP A 3 1.81 -10.16 38.00
CA ASP A 3 0.50 -9.72 38.54
C ASP A 3 -0.50 -9.32 37.45
N SER A 4 -0.03 -8.71 36.36
CA SER A 4 -0.90 -8.34 35.24
C SER A 4 -1.45 -9.56 34.50
N VAL A 5 -0.64 -10.63 34.37
CA VAL A 5 -1.07 -11.87 33.72
C VAL A 5 -2.00 -12.69 34.63
N ILE A 6 -1.73 -12.74 35.94
CA ILE A 6 -2.62 -13.38 36.92
C ILE A 6 -3.99 -12.68 36.93
N LYS A 7 -4.00 -11.34 36.93
CA LYS A 7 -5.25 -10.55 36.89
C LYS A 7 -6.06 -10.79 35.61
N LEU A 8 -5.41 -10.92 34.45
CA LEU A 8 -6.08 -11.22 33.19
C LEU A 8 -6.68 -12.64 33.18
N LYS A 9 -5.92 -13.65 33.63
CA LYS A 9 -6.40 -15.05 33.70
C LYS A 9 -7.55 -15.22 34.69
N SER A 10 -7.45 -14.58 35.86
CA SER A 10 -8.53 -14.51 36.86
C SER A 10 -9.82 -13.94 36.24
N LYS A 11 -9.73 -12.85 35.47
CA LYS A 11 -10.88 -12.26 34.78
C LYS A 11 -11.50 -13.23 33.76
N LEU A 12 -10.68 -13.96 33.01
CA LEU A 12 -11.14 -14.90 31.98
C LEU A 12 -11.83 -16.14 32.58
N ILE A 13 -11.27 -16.72 33.63
CA ILE A 13 -11.89 -17.85 34.36
C ILE A 13 -13.24 -17.42 34.96
N ARG A 14 -13.33 -16.20 35.50
CA ARG A 14 -14.58 -15.65 36.03
C ARG A 14 -15.64 -15.47 34.94
N ILE A 15 -15.26 -15.05 33.73
CA ILE A 15 -16.18 -14.97 32.58
C ILE A 15 -16.65 -16.36 32.20
N LEU A 16 -15.74 -17.33 32.08
CA LEU A 16 -16.08 -18.71 31.74
C LEU A 16 -17.06 -19.33 32.75
N GLY A 17 -16.83 -19.12 34.05
CA GLY A 17 -17.74 -19.58 35.09
C GLY A 17 -19.13 -18.95 35.02
N LYS A 18 -19.22 -17.65 34.66
CA LYS A 18 -20.51 -16.99 34.43
C LYS A 18 -21.24 -17.57 33.21
N VAL A 19 -20.54 -17.80 32.10
CA VAL A 19 -21.11 -18.41 30.89
C VAL A 19 -21.64 -19.81 31.20
N ALA A 20 -20.88 -20.62 31.93
CA ALA A 20 -21.30 -21.95 32.36
C ALA A 20 -22.55 -21.91 33.25
N MET A 21 -22.65 -20.95 34.19
CA MET A 21 -23.85 -20.77 35.01
C MET A 21 -25.08 -20.38 34.18
N VAL A 22 -24.94 -19.45 33.23
CA VAL A 22 -26.05 -19.01 32.37
C VAL A 22 -26.50 -20.15 31.45
N GLY A 23 -25.55 -20.84 30.80
CA GLY A 23 -25.86 -21.98 29.94
C GLY A 23 -26.51 -23.13 30.72
N GLY A 24 -25.98 -23.48 31.88
CA GLY A 24 -26.56 -24.51 32.76
C GLY A 24 -27.97 -24.15 33.24
N GLY A 25 -28.20 -22.88 33.58
CA GLY A 25 -29.53 -22.35 33.90
C GLY A 25 -30.53 -22.50 32.75
N GLY A 26 -30.10 -22.20 31.52
CA GLY A 26 -30.92 -22.38 30.32
C GLY A 26 -31.35 -23.83 30.09
N PHE A 27 -30.41 -24.78 30.21
CA PHE A 27 -30.71 -26.21 30.08
C PHE A 27 -31.67 -26.72 31.15
N LEU A 28 -31.54 -26.24 32.39
CA LEU A 28 -32.42 -26.62 33.50
C LEU A 28 -33.84 -26.09 33.27
N ILE A 29 -33.99 -24.84 32.82
CA ILE A 29 -35.30 -24.25 32.46
C ILE A 29 -35.95 -25.04 31.32
N MET A 30 -35.20 -25.34 30.26
CA MET A 30 -35.72 -26.13 29.11
C MET A 30 -36.14 -27.54 29.51
N SER A 31 -35.40 -28.19 30.42
CA SER A 31 -35.76 -29.50 30.98
C SER A 31 -37.08 -29.44 31.76
N ILE A 32 -37.27 -28.45 32.63
CA ILE A 32 -38.50 -28.26 33.41
C ILE A 32 -39.69 -27.97 32.48
N LEU A 33 -39.54 -27.06 31.51
CA LEU A 33 -40.59 -26.77 30.53
C LEU A 33 -40.94 -27.99 29.69
N GLY A 34 -39.95 -28.76 29.23
CA GLY A 34 -40.18 -30.00 28.50
C GLY A 34 -40.95 -31.03 29.33
N LEU A 35 -40.62 -31.17 30.63
CA LEU A 35 -41.35 -32.05 31.54
C LEU A 35 -42.81 -31.59 31.72
N ILE A 36 -43.05 -30.28 31.91
CA ILE A 36 -44.40 -29.73 32.01
C ILE A 36 -45.19 -29.98 30.72
N MET A 37 -44.62 -29.70 29.56
CA MET A 37 -45.30 -29.91 28.27
C MET A 37 -45.56 -31.38 27.98
N SER A 38 -44.70 -32.30 28.45
CA SER A 38 -44.91 -33.74 28.30
C SER A 38 -46.15 -34.27 29.03
N VAL A 39 -46.65 -33.56 30.05
CA VAL A 39 -47.90 -33.90 30.75
C VAL A 39 -49.14 -33.58 29.92
N PHE A 40 -49.05 -32.60 29.02
CA PHE A 40 -50.18 -32.10 28.22
C PHE A 40 -50.15 -32.58 26.75
N SER A 41 -49.12 -33.32 26.35
CA SER A 41 -48.88 -33.78 24.97
C SER A 41 -49.15 -35.28 24.86
N GLU A 42 -49.99 -35.70 23.91
CA GLU A 42 -50.19 -37.12 23.59
C GLU A 42 -48.94 -37.76 22.97
N ASP A 43 -48.12 -36.96 22.28
CA ASP A 43 -46.78 -37.35 21.83
C ASP A 43 -45.76 -36.98 22.91
N SER A 44 -45.50 -37.90 23.85
CA SER A 44 -44.54 -37.65 24.92
C SER A 44 -43.11 -37.73 24.40
N ALA A 45 -42.36 -36.62 24.49
CA ALA A 45 -40.90 -36.67 24.41
C ALA A 45 -40.37 -37.65 25.47
N PRO A 46 -39.29 -38.42 25.18
CA PRO A 46 -38.81 -39.43 26.11
C PRO A 46 -38.34 -38.77 27.40
N VAL A 47 -39.09 -38.96 28.49
CA VAL A 47 -38.87 -38.34 29.81
C VAL A 47 -37.42 -38.48 30.29
N GLY A 48 -36.75 -39.58 29.92
CA GLY A 48 -35.34 -39.81 30.23
C GLY A 48 -34.38 -38.76 29.65
N SER A 49 -34.62 -38.25 28.43
CA SER A 49 -33.76 -37.22 27.82
C SER A 49 -33.92 -35.87 28.51
N LEU A 50 -35.13 -35.55 28.97
CA LEU A 50 -35.43 -34.33 29.72
C LEU A 50 -34.78 -34.35 31.11
N ILE A 51 -34.81 -35.49 31.81
CA ILE A 51 -34.11 -35.65 33.09
C ILE A 51 -32.59 -35.50 32.91
N LEU A 52 -32.03 -36.14 31.88
CA LEU A 52 -30.59 -36.01 31.56
C LEU A 52 -30.21 -34.53 31.31
N LEU A 53 -31.03 -33.81 30.55
CA LEU A 53 -30.82 -32.39 30.27
C LEU A 53 -30.83 -31.54 31.56
N GLY A 54 -31.75 -31.84 32.48
CA GLY A 54 -31.83 -31.18 33.79
C GLY A 54 -30.59 -31.43 34.66
N VAL A 55 -30.10 -32.68 34.69
CA VAL A 55 -28.87 -33.06 35.39
C VAL A 55 -27.65 -32.33 34.81
N VAL A 56 -27.54 -32.26 33.49
CA VAL A 56 -26.46 -31.52 32.81
C VAL A 56 -26.54 -30.02 33.12
N GLY A 57 -27.74 -29.44 33.12
CA GLY A 57 -27.97 -28.05 33.49
C GLY A 57 -27.51 -27.76 34.92
N LEU A 58 -27.91 -28.60 35.88
CA LEU A 58 -27.55 -28.46 37.29
C LEU A 58 -26.04 -28.63 37.53
N ALA A 59 -25.41 -29.59 36.85
CA ALA A 59 -23.95 -29.77 36.87
C ALA A 59 -23.23 -28.53 36.32
N GLY A 60 -23.72 -27.94 35.22
CA GLY A 60 -23.19 -26.71 34.65
C GLY A 60 -23.27 -25.52 35.60
N ILE A 61 -24.38 -25.36 36.34
CA ILE A 61 -24.54 -24.31 37.36
C ILE A 61 -23.56 -24.51 38.52
N LEU A 62 -23.46 -25.74 39.05
CA LEU A 62 -22.56 -26.04 40.17
C LEU A 62 -21.09 -25.84 39.78
N LEU A 63 -20.70 -26.32 38.60
CA LEU A 63 -19.35 -26.13 38.07
C LEU A 63 -19.04 -24.65 37.83
N GLY A 64 -19.97 -23.91 37.24
CA GLY A 64 -19.82 -22.47 37.00
C GLY A 64 -19.71 -21.68 38.30
N ARG A 65 -20.50 -22.03 39.33
CA ARG A 65 -20.44 -21.42 40.66
C ARG A 65 -19.10 -21.72 41.34
N TRP A 66 -18.62 -22.97 41.25
CA TRP A 66 -17.31 -23.36 41.78
C TRP A 66 -16.17 -22.60 41.08
N LEU A 67 -16.21 -22.51 39.74
CA LEU A 67 -15.22 -21.76 38.96
C LEU A 67 -15.18 -20.27 39.35
N VAL A 68 -16.33 -19.63 39.57
CA VAL A 68 -16.37 -18.22 40.02
C VAL A 68 -15.84 -18.06 41.44
N LYS A 69 -16.12 -19.00 42.34
CA LYS A 69 -15.63 -18.96 43.72
C LYS A 69 -14.13 -19.16 43.80
N GLU A 70 -13.59 -20.15 43.10
CA GLU A 70 -12.18 -20.56 43.20
C GLU A 70 -11.27 -19.99 42.11
N HIS A 71 -11.76 -19.06 41.29
CA HIS A 71 -11.01 -18.52 40.15
C HIS A 71 -9.60 -17.99 40.51
N HIS A 72 -9.42 -17.44 41.71
CA HIS A 72 -8.13 -16.93 42.16
C HIS A 72 -7.13 -18.08 42.40
N GLN A 73 -7.49 -19.06 43.23
CA GLN A 73 -6.63 -20.23 43.51
C GLN A 73 -6.34 -21.06 42.25
N LEU A 74 -7.34 -21.21 41.38
CA LEU A 74 -7.22 -21.94 40.12
C LEU A 74 -6.25 -21.22 39.16
N SER A 75 -6.30 -19.89 39.11
CA SER A 75 -5.36 -19.09 38.31
C SER A 75 -3.92 -19.22 38.79
N GLU A 76 -3.69 -19.31 40.11
CA GLU A 76 -2.35 -19.51 40.68
C GLU A 76 -1.83 -20.93 40.44
N ARG A 77 -2.68 -21.96 40.58
CA ARG A 77 -2.30 -23.35 40.28
C ARG A 77 -1.94 -23.54 38.81
N LEU A 78 -2.72 -22.96 37.90
CA LEU A 78 -2.43 -22.98 36.46
C LEU A 78 -1.16 -22.20 36.11
N TRP A 79 -0.85 -21.14 36.85
CA TRP A 79 0.42 -20.42 36.71
C TRP A 79 1.61 -21.28 37.16
N ALA A 80 1.55 -21.86 38.35
CA ALA A 80 2.59 -22.72 38.89
C ALA A 80 2.81 -23.98 38.03
N TYR A 81 1.74 -24.53 37.45
CA TYR A 81 1.84 -25.63 36.49
C TYR A 81 2.52 -25.19 35.19
N GLY A 82 2.16 -24.01 34.66
CA GLY A 82 2.75 -23.44 33.46
C GLY A 82 4.24 -23.10 33.60
N GLU A 83 4.69 -22.70 34.79
CA GLU A 83 6.12 -22.49 35.10
C GLU A 83 6.93 -23.79 35.09
N ARG A 84 6.31 -24.92 35.44
CA ARG A 84 6.98 -26.24 35.50
C ARG A 84 7.05 -26.95 34.16
N THR A 85 6.17 -26.62 33.22
CA THR A 85 6.16 -27.22 31.88
C THR A 85 6.98 -26.38 30.90
N PRO A 86 8.10 -26.88 30.34
CA PRO A 86 8.97 -26.13 29.43
C PRO A 86 8.33 -25.82 28.05
N TYR A 87 7.16 -26.39 27.77
CA TYR A 87 6.40 -26.17 26.54
C TYR A 87 4.95 -25.81 26.88
N SER A 88 4.63 -24.53 27.03
CA SER A 88 3.22 -24.12 27.11
C SER A 88 3.02 -22.74 26.50
N GLY A 89 1.83 -22.51 25.96
CA GLY A 89 1.43 -21.33 25.17
C GLY A 89 1.64 -19.95 25.83
N ILE A 90 2.20 -19.88 27.04
CA ILE A 90 2.65 -18.65 27.68
C ILE A 90 3.79 -17.99 26.89
N ARG A 91 4.74 -18.74 26.29
CA ARG A 91 5.73 -18.15 25.36
C ARG A 91 5.08 -17.59 24.10
N LEU A 92 4.03 -18.24 23.59
CA LEU A 92 3.24 -17.75 22.46
C LEU A 92 2.51 -16.45 22.83
N LEU A 93 1.88 -16.38 24.00
CA LEU A 93 1.22 -15.15 24.48
C LEU A 93 2.22 -14.01 24.72
N MET A 94 3.41 -14.30 25.26
CA MET A 94 4.47 -13.29 25.37
C MET A 94 4.97 -12.82 24.00
N LYS A 95 5.13 -13.73 23.03
CA LYS A 95 5.44 -13.36 21.63
C LYS A 95 4.32 -12.51 21.00
N VAL A 96 3.05 -12.81 21.28
CA VAL A 96 1.92 -12.03 20.79
C VAL A 96 1.93 -10.62 21.40
N GLU A 97 2.19 -10.50 22.70
CA GLU A 97 2.24 -9.18 23.35
C GLU A 97 3.43 -8.34 22.86
N THR A 98 4.60 -8.96 22.65
CA THR A 98 5.76 -8.24 22.09
C THR A 98 5.54 -7.84 20.64
N VAL A 99 4.95 -8.71 19.81
CA VAL A 99 4.57 -8.39 18.43
C VAL A 99 3.51 -7.28 18.39
N ALA A 100 2.49 -7.33 19.25
CA ALA A 100 1.46 -6.30 19.33
C ALA A 100 2.03 -4.94 19.79
N LYS A 101 2.94 -4.94 20.77
CA LYS A 101 3.65 -3.73 21.21
C LYS A 101 4.54 -3.16 20.10
N ALA A 102 5.28 -4.01 19.39
CA ALA A 102 6.11 -3.59 18.26
C ALA A 102 5.26 -3.04 17.11
N GLN A 103 4.11 -3.65 16.82
CA GLN A 103 3.15 -3.15 15.83
C GLN A 103 2.58 -1.79 16.25
N LYS A 104 2.13 -1.64 17.50
CA LYS A 104 1.61 -0.37 18.01
C LYS A 104 2.66 0.74 17.93
N LEU A 105 3.91 0.45 18.28
CA LEU A 105 5.01 1.39 18.17
C LEU A 105 5.26 1.80 16.70
N LYS A 106 5.26 0.84 15.78
CA LYS A 106 5.36 1.11 14.34
C LYS A 106 4.21 1.99 13.84
N THR A 107 2.97 1.74 14.29
CA THR A 107 1.82 2.58 13.92
C THR A 107 2.00 4.02 14.39
N VAL A 108 2.44 4.22 15.65
CA VAL A 108 2.69 5.55 16.21
C VAL A 108 3.81 6.27 15.44
N GLN A 109 4.88 5.56 15.07
CA GLN A 109 5.98 6.13 14.29
C GLN A 109 5.61 6.42 12.83
N ARG A 110 4.65 5.68 12.25
CA ARG A 110 4.15 5.90 10.88
C ARG A 110 3.23 7.11 10.79
N GLN A 111 2.46 7.40 11.82
CA GLN A 111 1.49 8.50 11.81
C GLN A 111 2.06 9.85 11.35
N PRO A 112 3.21 10.35 11.87
CA PRO A 112 3.75 11.62 11.41
C PRO A 112 4.16 11.63 9.92
N LEU A 113 4.59 10.47 9.38
CA LEU A 113 4.89 10.35 7.95
C LEU A 113 3.62 10.41 7.11
N ILE A 114 2.54 9.79 7.57
CA ILE A 114 1.23 9.83 6.89
C ILE A 114 0.67 11.25 6.93
N ASP A 115 0.74 11.91 8.08
CA ASP A 115 0.26 13.28 8.25
C ASP A 115 1.08 14.24 7.36
N GLY A 116 2.41 14.10 7.34
CA GLY A 116 3.28 14.88 6.47
C GLY A 116 3.02 14.64 4.98
N LEU A 117 2.76 13.38 4.60
CA LEU A 117 2.38 13.03 3.23
C LEU A 117 1.07 13.71 2.83
N ALA A 118 0.03 13.63 3.66
CA ALA A 118 -1.28 14.21 3.38
C ALA A 118 -1.24 15.75 3.24
N VAL A 119 -0.44 16.42 4.07
CA VAL A 119 -0.27 17.89 4.01
C VAL A 119 0.41 18.30 2.71
N ARG A 120 1.46 17.60 2.27
CA ARG A 120 2.22 17.94 1.06
C ARG A 120 1.51 17.54 -0.23
N SER A 121 0.93 16.34 -0.25
CA SER A 121 0.29 15.83 -1.45
C SER A 121 -1.04 16.53 -1.77
N GLY A 122 -1.64 17.22 -0.80
CA GLY A 122 -3.02 17.71 -0.93
C GLY A 122 -3.98 16.58 -1.31
N GLY A 123 -3.69 15.34 -0.88
CA GLY A 123 -4.41 14.12 -1.25
C GLY A 123 -4.02 13.48 -2.60
N HIS A 124 -2.96 13.95 -3.26
CA HIS A 124 -2.51 13.47 -4.58
C HIS A 124 -1.15 12.75 -4.51
N GLU A 125 -0.93 11.88 -3.52
CA GLU A 125 0.30 11.09 -3.46
C GLU A 125 0.35 10.02 -4.55
N ILE A 126 1.53 9.84 -5.13
CA ILE A 126 1.74 8.82 -6.15
C ILE A 126 2.53 7.67 -5.56
N LYS A 127 1.94 6.48 -5.53
CA LYS A 127 2.67 5.26 -5.19
C LYS A 127 3.64 4.90 -6.32
N VAL A 128 4.91 4.75 -5.97
CA VAL A 128 6.00 4.41 -6.88
C VAL A 128 6.79 3.21 -6.36
N VAL A 129 7.51 2.53 -7.26
CA VAL A 129 8.49 1.50 -6.89
C VAL A 129 9.85 1.96 -7.35
N ALA A 130 10.77 2.18 -6.40
CA ALA A 130 12.12 2.56 -6.73
C ALA A 130 12.85 1.37 -7.39
N GLN A 131 13.38 1.59 -8.59
CA GLN A 131 14.25 0.63 -9.27
C GLN A 131 15.71 0.77 -8.78
N GLY A 132 16.01 1.85 -8.06
CA GLY A 132 17.36 2.19 -7.60
C GLY A 132 18.02 3.18 -8.55
N GLY A 133 19.34 3.10 -8.68
CA GLY A 133 20.18 4.01 -9.45
C GLY A 133 21.40 4.43 -8.65
N ALA A 134 22.35 5.11 -9.30
CA ALA A 134 23.60 5.51 -8.66
C ALA A 134 23.32 6.42 -7.43
N GLY A 135 23.77 6.02 -6.25
CA GLY A 135 23.55 6.73 -4.99
C GLY A 135 22.21 6.45 -4.30
N TRP A 136 21.34 5.64 -4.91
CA TRP A 136 20.02 5.26 -4.40
C TRP A 136 19.78 3.74 -4.39
N GLU A 137 20.85 2.95 -4.41
CA GLU A 137 20.81 1.48 -4.52
C GLU A 137 20.03 0.84 -3.37
N HIS A 138 20.12 1.41 -2.17
CA HIS A 138 19.42 0.97 -0.96
C HIS A 138 17.89 1.11 -1.02
N LEU A 139 17.36 1.81 -2.02
CA LEU A 139 15.91 1.94 -2.26
C LEU A 139 15.38 0.96 -3.32
N SER A 140 16.25 0.22 -4.01
CA SER A 140 15.83 -0.70 -5.08
C SER A 140 14.82 -1.74 -4.58
N GLY A 141 13.72 -1.88 -5.31
CA GLY A 141 12.61 -2.79 -5.01
C GLY A 141 11.61 -2.27 -3.96
N LYS A 142 11.86 -1.14 -3.30
CA LYS A 142 10.96 -0.60 -2.28
C LYS A 142 9.77 0.13 -2.88
N SER A 143 8.61 -0.05 -2.26
CA SER A 143 7.42 0.74 -2.58
C SER A 143 7.42 2.02 -1.75
N LEU A 144 7.42 3.16 -2.43
CA LEU A 144 7.52 4.49 -1.84
C LEU A 144 6.31 5.33 -2.24
N PHE A 145 6.06 6.39 -1.49
CA PHE A 145 5.13 7.44 -1.89
C PHE A 145 5.92 8.66 -2.35
N LEU A 146 5.64 9.10 -3.57
CA LEU A 146 6.18 10.31 -4.15
C LEU A 146 5.24 11.47 -3.83
N SER A 147 5.75 12.51 -3.17
CA SER A 147 5.04 13.76 -2.91
C SER A 147 5.92 14.97 -3.24
N LEU A 148 5.29 16.10 -3.53
CA LEU A 148 5.97 17.36 -3.83
C LEU A 148 5.64 18.39 -2.76
N SER A 149 6.61 19.25 -2.47
CA SER A 149 6.43 20.50 -1.72
C SER A 149 6.75 21.67 -2.64
N SER A 150 6.79 22.89 -2.09
CA SER A 150 7.16 24.10 -2.83
C SER A 150 8.60 24.08 -3.36
N ASP A 151 9.52 23.38 -2.69
CA ASP A 151 10.96 23.45 -2.94
C ASP A 151 11.65 22.07 -3.11
N SER A 152 10.94 20.98 -2.82
CA SER A 152 11.54 19.65 -2.69
C SER A 152 10.58 18.55 -3.13
N LEU A 153 11.18 17.48 -3.65
CA LEU A 153 10.54 16.20 -3.93
C LEU A 153 10.79 15.26 -2.75
N TYR A 154 9.77 14.57 -2.28
CA TYR A 154 9.84 13.64 -1.15
C TYR A 154 9.50 12.22 -1.59
N LEU A 155 10.29 11.26 -1.09
CA LEU A 155 10.08 9.83 -1.21
C LEU A 155 9.90 9.24 0.18
N THR A 156 8.68 8.85 0.50
CA THR A 156 8.31 8.36 1.83
C THR A 156 8.19 6.83 1.81
N ASP A 157 9.02 6.15 2.60
CA ASP A 157 8.99 4.71 2.86
C ASP A 157 8.17 4.44 4.14
N LEU A 158 6.89 4.12 4.01
CA LEU A 158 6.04 3.79 5.16
C LEU A 158 6.42 2.44 5.81
N GLU A 159 7.06 1.53 5.07
CA GLU A 159 7.46 0.23 5.58
C GLU A 159 8.71 0.34 6.43
N GLY A 160 9.73 0.99 5.89
CA GLY A 160 11.00 1.31 6.55
C GLY A 160 10.91 2.48 7.54
N ILE A 161 9.81 3.24 7.53
CA ILE A 161 9.59 4.43 8.36
C ILE A 161 10.73 5.46 8.14
N ASN A 162 11.02 5.73 6.86
CA ASN A 162 12.03 6.70 6.46
C ASN A 162 11.48 7.63 5.40
N GLU A 163 12.07 8.81 5.29
CA GLU A 163 11.72 9.79 4.27
C GLU A 163 13.01 10.35 3.67
N HIS A 164 13.02 10.46 2.35
CA HIS A 164 14.13 11.03 1.60
C HIS A 164 13.63 12.26 0.85
N SER A 165 14.32 13.39 0.98
CA SER A 165 14.01 14.61 0.26
C SER A 165 15.09 14.96 -0.76
N ILE A 166 14.66 15.46 -1.92
CA ILE A 166 15.52 15.95 -2.99
C ILE A 166 15.06 17.37 -3.28
N ALA A 167 15.86 18.36 -2.86
CA ALA A 167 15.58 19.76 -3.17
C ALA A 167 15.62 19.99 -4.68
N PHE A 168 14.70 20.79 -5.22
CA PHE A 168 14.59 21.05 -6.66
C PHE A 168 15.87 21.63 -7.25
N ASN A 169 16.61 22.45 -6.49
CA ASN A 169 17.90 23.01 -6.92
C ASN A 169 19.03 21.97 -7.06
N ARG A 170 18.84 20.73 -6.57
CA ARG A 170 19.79 19.62 -6.74
C ARG A 170 19.43 18.73 -7.91
N ILE A 171 18.20 18.82 -8.42
CA ILE A 171 17.74 18.10 -9.59
C ILE A 171 18.38 18.77 -10.81
N THR A 172 19.01 17.97 -11.66
CA THR A 172 19.68 18.44 -12.88
C THR A 172 18.91 18.03 -14.13
N ASP A 173 18.21 16.90 -14.08
CA ASP A 173 17.42 16.40 -15.19
C ASP A 173 16.25 15.54 -14.68
N VAL A 174 15.15 15.53 -15.44
CA VAL A 174 14.00 14.67 -15.20
C VAL A 174 13.53 14.11 -16.53
N ASN A 175 13.67 12.80 -16.71
CA ASN A 175 13.21 12.09 -17.91
C ASN A 175 12.02 11.19 -17.56
N ILE A 176 10.99 11.24 -18.40
CA ILE A 176 9.77 10.44 -18.25
C ILE A 176 9.60 9.61 -19.51
N GLY A 177 9.55 8.29 -19.35
CA GLY A 177 9.39 7.35 -20.44
C GLY A 177 8.56 6.14 -20.05
N GLY A 178 8.69 5.08 -20.84
CA GLY A 178 7.90 3.86 -20.70
C GLY A 178 6.75 3.77 -21.71
N PRO A 179 6.15 2.57 -21.87
CA PRO A 179 5.13 2.32 -22.88
C PRO A 179 3.77 2.98 -22.56
N GLY A 180 3.64 3.63 -21.40
CA GLY A 180 2.41 4.23 -20.93
C GLY A 180 1.35 3.21 -20.57
N THR A 181 0.09 3.54 -20.85
CA THR A 181 -1.04 2.64 -20.60
C THR A 181 -1.17 1.66 -21.75
N VAL A 182 -0.72 0.42 -21.51
CA VAL A 182 -0.91 -0.68 -22.45
C VAL A 182 -2.15 -1.44 -22.04
N THR A 183 -3.18 -1.35 -22.87
CA THR A 183 -4.41 -2.14 -22.75
C THR A 183 -4.24 -3.41 -23.59
N LYS A 184 -4.04 -4.56 -22.96
CA LYS A 184 -4.08 -5.85 -23.65
C LYS A 184 -5.47 -6.45 -23.46
N GLY A 185 -6.26 -6.45 -24.52
CA GLY A 185 -7.52 -7.20 -24.61
C GLY A 185 -7.29 -8.63 -25.12
N GLY A 186 -8.21 -9.55 -24.80
CA GLY A 186 -8.19 -10.92 -25.34
C GLY A 186 -8.42 -11.02 -26.85
N GLY A 187 -8.79 -9.91 -27.52
CA GLY A 187 -8.91 -9.84 -28.97
C GLY A 187 -10.02 -10.72 -29.54
N ALA A 188 -11.03 -11.07 -28.75
CA ALA A 188 -12.14 -11.87 -29.21
C ALA A 188 -12.99 -11.05 -30.19
N ILE A 189 -13.02 -11.46 -31.46
CA ILE A 189 -13.92 -10.93 -32.48
C ILE A 189 -15.07 -11.93 -32.61
N GLY A 190 -16.27 -11.53 -32.18
CA GLY A 190 -17.46 -12.37 -32.27
C GLY A 190 -18.06 -12.32 -33.66
N GLY A 191 -17.89 -13.38 -34.43
CA GLY A 191 -18.65 -13.63 -35.67
C GLY A 191 -19.70 -14.70 -35.44
N GLY A 192 -20.94 -14.44 -35.88
CA GLY A 192 -22.02 -15.43 -35.92
C GLY A 192 -22.77 -15.35 -37.25
N PHE A 193 -23.29 -16.48 -37.74
CA PHE A 193 -24.03 -16.53 -38.99
C PHE A 193 -25.44 -15.97 -38.81
N GLY A 194 -25.81 -14.98 -39.63
CA GLY A 194 -27.12 -14.31 -39.58
C GLY A 194 -27.20 -13.12 -38.61
N VAL A 195 -28.27 -12.33 -38.72
CA VAL A 195 -28.44 -11.05 -37.99
C VAL A 195 -28.53 -11.26 -36.47
N GLU A 196 -29.25 -12.29 -36.02
CA GLU A 196 -29.33 -12.68 -34.62
C GLU A 196 -28.02 -13.32 -34.11
N GLY A 197 -27.36 -14.15 -34.94
CA GLY A 197 -26.08 -14.77 -34.60
C GLY A 197 -24.95 -13.75 -34.40
N PHE A 198 -24.95 -12.68 -35.20
CA PHE A 198 -24.01 -11.58 -35.06
C PHE A 198 -24.22 -10.79 -33.76
N LEU A 199 -25.47 -10.48 -33.39
CA LEU A 199 -25.78 -9.75 -32.16
C LEU A 199 -25.34 -10.53 -30.91
N VAL A 200 -25.62 -11.83 -30.86
CA VAL A 200 -25.19 -12.71 -29.76
C VAL A 200 -23.67 -12.87 -29.74
N GLY A 201 -23.04 -13.02 -30.91
CA GLY A 201 -21.58 -13.09 -31.05
C GLY A 201 -20.88 -11.82 -30.56
N ALA A 202 -21.38 -10.65 -30.93
CA ALA A 202 -20.84 -9.36 -30.54
C ALA A 202 -20.99 -9.09 -29.03
N ALA A 203 -22.14 -9.44 -28.44
CA ALA A 203 -22.37 -9.31 -27.00
C ALA A 203 -21.43 -10.21 -26.18
N THR A 204 -21.27 -11.46 -26.62
CA THR A 204 -20.39 -12.44 -25.95
C THR A 204 -18.92 -12.05 -26.06
N ALA A 205 -18.49 -11.60 -27.25
CA ALA A 205 -17.13 -11.10 -27.46
C ALA A 205 -16.85 -9.85 -26.61
N SER A 206 -17.83 -8.96 -26.44
CA SER A 206 -17.71 -7.79 -25.56
C SER A 206 -17.54 -8.19 -24.10
N LEU A 207 -18.29 -9.18 -23.62
CA LEU A 207 -18.17 -9.67 -22.25
C LEU A 207 -16.82 -10.37 -22.01
N ILE A 208 -16.35 -11.17 -22.97
CA ILE A 208 -15.04 -11.83 -22.90
C ILE A 208 -13.93 -10.79 -22.94
N ASN A 209 -13.99 -9.80 -23.84
CA ASN A 209 -13.01 -8.73 -23.89
C ASN A 209 -13.04 -7.90 -22.59
N LEU A 210 -14.21 -7.64 -22.00
CA LEU A 210 -14.31 -6.96 -20.70
C LEU A 210 -13.65 -7.76 -19.57
N LEU A 211 -13.86 -9.09 -19.55
CA LEU A 211 -13.26 -9.98 -18.54
C LEU A 211 -11.76 -10.22 -18.73
N THR A 212 -11.26 -10.10 -19.96
CA THR A 212 -9.86 -10.41 -20.32
C THR A 212 -9.00 -9.17 -20.57
N THR A 213 -9.60 -7.97 -20.58
CA THR A 213 -8.86 -6.72 -20.75
C THR A 213 -8.10 -6.40 -19.47
N HIS A 214 -6.77 -6.52 -19.54
CA HIS A 214 -5.88 -6.05 -18.50
C HIS A 214 -5.18 -4.78 -18.98
N THR A 215 -5.47 -3.69 -18.28
CA THR A 215 -4.83 -2.39 -18.48
C THR A 215 -3.65 -2.29 -17.53
N THR A 216 -2.43 -2.31 -18.07
CA THR A 216 -1.21 -2.08 -17.28
C THR A 216 -0.60 -0.75 -17.68
N THR A 217 -0.62 0.22 -16.77
CA THR A 217 0.14 1.45 -16.92
C THR A 217 1.54 1.24 -16.36
N LYS A 218 2.57 1.52 -17.18
CA LYS A 218 3.97 1.50 -16.74
C LYS A 218 4.67 2.75 -17.25
N THR A 219 5.02 3.62 -16.33
CA THR A 219 5.77 4.85 -16.58
C THR A 219 7.07 4.79 -15.80
N LEU A 220 8.18 5.01 -16.49
CA LEU A 220 9.50 5.09 -15.88
C LEU A 220 9.85 6.57 -15.73
N VAL A 221 10.19 6.99 -14.52
CA VAL A 221 10.67 8.34 -14.24
C VAL A 221 12.12 8.24 -13.78
N GLN A 222 13.01 8.91 -14.47
CA GLN A 222 14.41 9.08 -14.08
C GLN A 222 14.58 10.50 -13.53
N ILE A 223 15.15 10.60 -12.33
CA ILE A 223 15.49 11.86 -11.69
C ILE A 223 17.01 11.90 -11.56
N GLY A 224 17.64 12.80 -12.30
CA GLY A 224 19.07 13.07 -12.24
C GLY A 224 19.38 14.18 -11.26
N THR A 225 20.45 14.01 -10.49
CA THR A 225 21.05 15.05 -9.64
C THR A 225 22.54 15.15 -9.93
N LYS A 226 23.25 16.14 -9.38
CA LYS A 226 24.69 16.39 -9.65
C LYS A 226 25.65 15.21 -9.41
N GLY A 227 25.24 14.14 -8.75
CA GLY A 227 26.10 12.97 -8.52
C GLY A 227 25.34 11.67 -8.23
N ALA A 228 24.05 11.64 -8.54
CA ALA A 228 23.20 10.49 -8.28
C ALA A 228 22.04 10.47 -9.26
N GLU A 229 21.54 9.28 -9.57
CA GLU A 229 20.38 9.07 -10.42
C GLU A 229 19.41 8.12 -9.74
N LEU A 230 18.12 8.41 -9.89
CA LEU A 230 17.05 7.61 -9.31
C LEU A 230 16.05 7.23 -10.40
N PHE A 231 15.76 5.94 -10.51
CA PHE A 231 14.73 5.39 -11.38
C PHE A 231 13.52 4.97 -10.56
N LEU A 232 12.35 5.48 -10.94
CA LEU A 232 11.06 5.20 -10.32
C LEU A 232 10.13 4.56 -11.34
N LEU A 233 9.52 3.44 -10.97
CA LEU A 233 8.44 2.84 -11.73
C LEU A 233 7.11 3.31 -11.14
N VAL A 234 6.28 3.92 -11.99
CA VAL A 234 4.94 4.39 -11.67
C VAL A 234 3.92 3.52 -12.41
N SER A 235 2.92 3.03 -11.68
CA SER A 235 1.87 2.18 -12.25
C SER A 235 0.48 2.82 -12.27
N THR A 236 0.35 4.01 -11.70
CA THR A 236 -0.94 4.72 -11.56
C THR A 236 -1.12 5.84 -12.58
N HIS A 237 -0.04 6.34 -13.18
CA HIS A 237 -0.05 7.48 -14.09
C HIS A 237 0.74 7.13 -15.36
N ASP A 238 0.23 7.54 -16.51
CA ASP A 238 0.94 7.50 -17.79
C ASP A 238 2.03 8.60 -17.86
N PRO A 239 2.88 8.63 -18.91
CA PRO A 239 3.94 9.63 -19.03
C PRO A 239 3.43 11.07 -19.00
N ASP A 240 2.29 11.36 -19.63
CA ASP A 240 1.71 12.71 -19.67
C ASP A 240 1.17 13.13 -18.29
N GLY A 241 0.51 12.22 -17.58
CA GLY A 241 0.06 12.38 -16.21
C GLY A 241 1.22 12.63 -15.26
N MET A 242 2.30 11.87 -15.38
CA MET A 242 3.52 12.09 -14.61
C MET A 242 4.18 13.43 -14.95
N ARG A 243 4.18 13.83 -16.22
CA ARG A 243 4.72 15.13 -16.64
C ARG A 243 3.93 16.29 -16.05
N ARG A 244 2.60 16.18 -16.01
CA ARG A 244 1.72 17.15 -15.36
C ARG A 244 1.97 17.21 -13.86
N TYR A 245 2.07 16.06 -13.20
CA TYR A 245 2.36 15.97 -11.78
C TYR A 245 3.71 16.62 -11.43
N LEU A 246 4.75 16.36 -12.22
CA LEU A 246 6.10 16.91 -12.03
C LEU A 246 6.28 18.32 -12.65
N SER A 247 5.21 18.97 -13.11
CA SER A 247 5.29 20.32 -13.69
C SER A 247 5.96 21.37 -12.79
N PRO A 248 5.82 21.36 -11.44
CA PRO A 248 6.56 22.30 -10.59
C PRO A 248 8.08 22.08 -10.66
N VAL A 249 8.53 20.83 -10.82
CA VAL A 249 9.95 20.49 -10.97
C VAL A 249 10.49 21.03 -12.29
N PHE A 250 9.76 20.82 -13.38
CA PHE A 250 10.15 21.35 -14.69
C PHE A 250 10.21 22.87 -14.72
N ALA A 251 9.25 23.55 -14.10
CA ALA A 251 9.25 25.02 -14.00
C ALA A 251 10.52 25.54 -13.30
N GLN A 252 10.95 24.88 -12.22
CA GLN A 252 12.16 25.24 -11.49
C GLN A 252 13.44 24.98 -12.30
N LEU A 253 13.51 23.86 -13.03
CA LEU A 253 14.63 23.56 -13.91
C LEU A 253 14.79 24.62 -15.01
N SER A 254 13.68 25.06 -15.61
CA SER A 254 13.68 26.13 -16.61
C SER A 254 14.17 27.47 -16.05
N LEU A 255 13.81 27.79 -14.79
CA LEU A 255 14.31 29.00 -14.13
C LEU A 255 15.83 28.94 -13.90
N VAL A 256 16.36 27.80 -13.50
CA VAL A 256 17.81 27.61 -13.33
C VAL A 256 18.54 27.72 -14.66
N GLU A 257 17.98 27.16 -15.74
CA GLU A 257 18.54 27.27 -17.09
C GLU A 257 18.56 28.73 -17.59
N GLN A 258 17.51 29.50 -17.30
CA GLN A 258 17.43 30.92 -17.65
C GLN A 258 18.30 31.82 -16.77
N ALA A 259 18.50 31.47 -15.50
CA ALA A 259 19.29 32.23 -14.54
C ALA A 259 20.80 32.07 -14.73
N LEU A 260 21.26 31.08 -15.52
CA LEU A 260 22.63 31.03 -16.00
C LEU A 260 22.81 32.14 -17.04
N PRO A 261 23.37 33.31 -16.66
CA PRO A 261 23.46 34.45 -17.54
C PRO A 261 24.49 34.09 -18.61
N ASN A 262 24.06 34.05 -19.87
CA ASN A 262 24.89 33.57 -20.96
C ASN A 262 25.51 32.19 -20.64
N LYS A 263 24.81 31.13 -21.04
CA LYS A 263 25.52 30.23 -21.96
C LYS A 263 25.98 31.16 -23.06
N ILE A 264 27.21 31.67 -22.93
CA ILE A 264 27.98 32.12 -24.07
C ILE A 264 27.90 30.86 -24.91
N THR A 265 26.97 30.82 -25.85
CA THR A 265 27.27 30.19 -27.11
C THR A 265 28.57 30.88 -27.44
N VAL A 266 29.67 30.23 -27.06
CA VAL A 266 30.86 30.25 -27.88
C VAL A 266 30.27 29.64 -29.13
N VAL A 267 29.64 30.49 -29.94
CA VAL A 267 29.29 30.13 -31.29
C VAL A 267 30.68 29.90 -31.80
N SER A 268 31.03 28.62 -31.87
CA SER A 268 32.33 28.24 -32.34
C SER A 268 32.45 28.96 -33.66
N VAL A 269 33.55 29.67 -33.89
CA VAL A 269 33.77 30.35 -35.16
C VAL A 269 33.53 29.36 -36.31
N ALA A 270 33.74 28.06 -36.09
CA ALA A 270 33.36 26.99 -37.00
C ALA A 270 31.84 26.84 -37.26
N ASP A 271 30.98 26.92 -36.23
CA ASP A 271 29.53 26.84 -36.39
C ASP A 271 28.98 28.07 -37.13
N GLU A 272 29.53 29.24 -36.83
CA GLU A 272 29.18 30.50 -37.47
C GLU A 272 29.61 30.52 -38.95
N LEU A 273 30.81 30.03 -39.25
CA LEU A 273 31.29 29.82 -40.62
C LEU A 273 30.46 28.75 -41.37
N SER A 274 30.03 27.69 -40.69
CA SER A 274 29.15 26.66 -41.28
C SER A 274 27.81 27.27 -41.70
N LYS A 275 27.20 28.06 -40.82
CA LYS A 275 25.92 28.74 -41.08
C LYS A 275 26.01 29.78 -42.19
N LEU A 276 27.13 30.52 -42.26
CA LEU A 276 27.43 31.43 -43.37
C LEU A 276 27.55 30.70 -44.71
N ASN A 277 28.18 29.51 -44.73
CA ASN A 277 28.29 28.73 -45.95
C ASN A 277 26.94 28.14 -46.38
N GLU A 278 26.07 27.78 -45.43
CA GLU A 278 24.69 27.37 -45.72
C GLU A 278 23.88 28.50 -46.36
N LEU A 279 23.95 29.72 -45.82
CA LEU A 279 23.26 30.90 -46.38
C LEU A 279 23.73 31.23 -47.81
N ARG A 280 25.02 31.05 -48.09
CA ARG A 280 25.59 31.22 -49.44
C ARG A 280 25.07 30.16 -50.40
N ARG A 281 25.04 28.88 -49.98
CA ARG A 281 24.50 27.78 -50.81
C ARG A 281 23.00 27.91 -51.04
N ALA A 282 22.27 28.49 -50.09
CA ALA A 282 20.86 28.82 -50.23
C ALA A 282 20.60 30.05 -51.13
N GLY A 283 21.65 30.74 -51.59
CA GLY A 283 21.54 31.94 -52.41
C GLY A 283 20.99 33.16 -51.67
N THR A 284 20.97 33.11 -50.32
CA THR A 284 20.47 34.21 -49.48
C THR A 284 21.48 35.35 -49.37
N ILE A 285 22.77 35.02 -49.52
CA ILE A 285 23.88 35.98 -49.59
C ILE A 285 24.72 35.67 -50.82
N ASN A 286 25.32 36.71 -51.41
CA ASN A 286 26.22 36.55 -52.55
C ASN A 286 27.67 36.26 -52.10
N ASP A 287 28.54 35.91 -53.06
CA ASP A 287 29.93 35.53 -52.74
C ASP A 287 30.74 36.69 -52.12
N ASP A 288 30.47 37.94 -52.51
CA ASP A 288 31.17 39.12 -51.99
C ASP A 288 30.79 39.41 -50.53
N GLU A 289 29.50 39.29 -50.20
CA GLU A 289 28.97 39.40 -48.84
C GLU A 289 29.52 38.30 -47.93
N TYR A 290 29.63 37.07 -48.45
CA TYR A 290 30.20 35.95 -47.71
C TYR A 290 31.66 36.19 -47.34
N VAL A 291 32.48 36.73 -48.25
CA VAL A 291 33.90 37.05 -47.98
C VAL A 291 34.02 38.15 -46.93
N LEU A 292 33.21 39.20 -47.02
CA LEU A 292 33.17 40.30 -46.04
C LEU A 292 32.80 39.80 -44.63
N LEU A 293 31.74 39.00 -44.53
CA LEU A 293 31.26 38.45 -43.25
C LEU A 293 32.24 37.44 -42.65
N LYS A 294 32.83 36.58 -43.49
CA LYS A 294 33.90 35.65 -43.07
C LYS A 294 35.12 36.39 -42.52
N GLY A 295 35.54 37.48 -43.16
CA GLY A 295 36.66 38.29 -42.68
C GLY A 295 36.39 38.93 -41.32
N ARG A 296 35.13 39.32 -41.07
CA ARG A 296 34.70 39.92 -39.80
C ARG A 296 34.67 38.93 -38.63
N LEU A 297 34.50 37.64 -38.91
CA LEU A 297 34.46 36.56 -37.91
C LEU A 297 35.84 35.99 -37.55
N LEU A 298 36.87 36.29 -38.36
CA LEU A 298 38.23 35.76 -38.18
C LEU A 298 39.22 36.78 -37.59
N GLN A 299 38.77 38.00 -37.27
CA GLN A 299 39.53 39.06 -36.60
C GLN A 299 39.27 39.05 -35.10
#